data_AF-U2RS58-F1
#
_entry.id   AF-U2RS58-F1
#
_cell.length_a   1.000
_cell.length_b   1.000
_cell.length_c   1.000
_cell.angle_alpha   90.00
_cell.angle_beta   90.00
_cell.angle_gamma   90.00
#
_symmetry.space_group_name_H-M   'P 1'
#
loop_
_entity.id
_entity.type
_entity.pdbx_description
1 polymer ?
#
loop_
_entity_poly.entity_id
_entity_poly.type
_entity_poly.pdbx_seq_one_letter_code
_entity_poly.pdbx_strand_id
1 'polypeptide(L)'
;MGRNDVGGTKFWQETLSPGEPKPGIPKLVWPGESADKTVKSVQRGLEPLGKALNALATGLNMTVRNVATHTLNELSEQEGMERLAAYSYFARLLDQCEIRKADGEE
;
A
#
# COMPACT_ATOMS: atom_id res chain seq x y z
N MET A 1 5.33 0.99 10.29
CA MET A 1 4.93 2.39 10.02
C MET A 1 4.61 3.19 11.27
N GLY A 2 4.04 2.61 12.35
CA GLY A 2 3.89 3.31 13.63
C GLY A 2 2.86 4.46 13.66
N ARG A 3 2.12 4.66 12.57
CA ARG A 3 1.16 5.73 12.39
C ARG A 3 -0.25 5.30 12.75
N ASN A 4 -0.77 5.87 13.83
CA ASN A 4 -2.17 5.74 14.25
C ASN A 4 -2.89 7.11 14.26
N ASP A 5 -2.20 8.17 13.82
CA ASP A 5 -2.62 9.56 13.81
C ASP A 5 -3.54 9.93 12.64
N VAL A 6 -3.67 9.05 11.64
CA VAL A 6 -4.46 9.29 10.41
C VAL A 6 -5.36 8.11 10.07
N GLY A 7 -6.50 8.41 9.43
CA GLY A 7 -7.42 7.39 8.93
C GLY A 7 -6.83 6.57 7.77
N GLY A 8 -7.34 5.35 7.57
CA GLY A 8 -6.77 4.35 6.65
C GLY A 8 -6.54 4.85 5.22
N THR A 9 -7.48 5.58 4.63
CA THR A 9 -7.31 6.14 3.28
C THR A 9 -6.16 7.14 3.22
N LYS A 10 -6.13 8.08 4.18
CA LYS A 10 -5.07 9.11 4.27
C LYS A 10 -3.71 8.47 4.55
N PHE A 11 -3.66 7.46 5.42
CA PHE A 11 -2.47 6.66 5.66
C PHE A 11 -1.88 6.11 4.35
N TRP A 12 -2.70 5.43 3.54
CA TRP A 12 -2.23 4.87 2.27
C TRP A 12 -1.81 5.96 1.28
N GLN A 13 -2.55 7.07 1.22
CA GLN A 13 -2.23 8.20 0.32
C GLN A 13 -0.89 8.82 0.67
N GLU A 14 -0.57 8.96 1.95
CA GLU A 14 0.68 9.54 2.39
C GLU A 14 1.84 8.53 2.30
N THR A 15 1.63 7.26 2.61
CA THR A 15 2.69 6.24 2.62
C THR A 15 3.14 5.78 1.23
N LEU A 16 2.21 5.71 0.26
CA LEU A 16 2.47 5.22 -1.10
C LEU A 16 2.62 6.34 -2.14
N SER A 17 2.58 7.61 -1.73
CA SER A 17 2.82 8.72 -2.67
C SER A 17 4.28 8.75 -3.12
N PRO A 18 4.56 9.27 -4.32
CA PRO A 18 5.93 9.56 -4.73
C PRO A 18 6.58 10.65 -3.85
N GLY A 19 7.90 10.72 -3.93
CA GLY A 19 8.75 11.74 -3.28
C GLY A 19 9.45 11.24 -2.02
N GLU A 20 10.31 12.10 -1.47
CA GLU A 20 11.07 11.81 -0.25
C GLU A 20 10.17 11.74 1.01
N PRO A 21 10.54 10.94 2.02
CA PRO A 21 9.86 10.92 3.30
C PRO A 21 9.94 12.28 4.01
N LYS A 22 8.93 12.58 4.80
CA LYS A 22 8.87 13.76 5.68
C LYS A 22 8.86 13.30 7.14
N PRO A 23 9.24 14.14 8.10
CA PRO A 23 9.14 13.79 9.52
C PRO A 23 7.74 13.29 9.87
N GLY A 24 7.66 12.12 10.51
CA GLY A 24 6.40 11.44 10.85
C GLY A 24 5.62 10.83 9.67
N ILE A 25 6.12 10.95 8.43
CA ILE A 25 5.48 10.43 7.21
C ILE A 25 6.49 9.55 6.43
N PRO A 26 6.76 8.33 6.92
CA PRO A 26 7.61 7.38 6.23
C PRO A 26 6.96 6.87 4.93
N LYS A 27 7.80 6.50 3.97
CA LYS A 27 7.41 6.01 2.65
C LYS A 27 7.72 4.53 2.51
N LEU A 28 6.84 3.81 1.81
CA LEU A 28 7.19 2.50 1.26
C LEU A 28 7.80 2.70 -0.12
N VAL A 29 9.00 2.17 -0.30
CA VAL A 29 9.76 2.30 -1.54
C VAL A 29 10.17 0.90 -1.97
N TRP A 30 9.98 0.58 -3.24
CA TRP A 30 10.44 -0.70 -3.75
C TRP A 30 11.98 -0.75 -3.74
N PRO A 31 12.59 -1.89 -3.37
CA PRO A 31 14.02 -2.06 -3.25
C PRO A 31 14.74 -1.90 -4.59
N GLY A 32 15.97 -1.38 -4.55
CA GLY A 32 16.87 -1.29 -5.69
C GLY A 32 17.65 0.02 -5.80
N GLU A 33 18.80 -0.04 -6.46
CA GLU A 33 19.65 1.13 -6.72
C GLU A 33 19.08 2.03 -7.82
N SER A 34 18.97 3.32 -7.54
CA SER A 34 18.46 4.33 -8.48
C SER A 34 19.29 4.48 -9.76
N ALA A 35 20.51 3.94 -9.81
CA ALA A 35 21.40 4.00 -10.97
C ALA A 35 21.21 2.84 -11.97
N ASP A 36 20.67 1.70 -11.55
CA ASP A 36 20.49 0.51 -12.38
C ASP A 36 19.37 0.75 -13.41
N LYS A 37 19.60 0.41 -14.69
CA LYS A 37 18.64 0.62 -15.79
C LYS A 37 17.38 -0.25 -15.65
N THR A 38 17.50 -1.46 -15.12
CA THR A 38 16.39 -2.36 -14.78
C THR A 38 15.62 -1.78 -13.60
N VAL A 39 16.32 -1.34 -12.55
CA VAL A 39 15.69 -0.67 -11.41
C VAL A 39 15.02 0.62 -11.83
N LYS A 40 15.59 1.43 -12.73
CA LYS A 40 14.95 2.64 -13.31
C LYS A 40 13.71 2.32 -14.15
N SER A 41 13.70 1.17 -14.84
CA SER A 41 12.52 0.74 -15.61
C SER A 41 11.40 0.30 -14.66
N VAL A 42 11.77 -0.45 -13.61
CA VAL A 42 10.87 -0.81 -12.52
C VAL A 42 10.40 0.47 -11.81
N GLN A 43 11.28 1.40 -11.42
CA GLN A 43 10.98 2.70 -10.79
C GLN A 43 10.04 3.59 -11.59
N ARG A 44 10.20 3.64 -12.92
CA ARG A 44 9.22 4.31 -13.79
C ARG A 44 7.86 3.62 -13.80
N GLY A 45 7.81 2.31 -13.61
CA GLY A 45 6.58 1.57 -13.34
C GLY A 45 6.10 1.68 -11.88
N LEU A 46 7.00 2.00 -10.93
CA LEU A 46 6.71 2.05 -9.51
C LEU A 46 5.96 3.30 -9.08
N GLU A 47 6.10 4.43 -9.77
CA GLU A 47 5.23 5.58 -9.51
C GLU A 47 3.76 5.27 -9.90
N PRO A 48 3.46 4.71 -11.09
CA PRO A 48 2.16 4.10 -11.38
C PRO A 48 1.79 2.99 -10.41
N LEU A 49 2.75 2.16 -9.96
CA LEU A 49 2.48 1.08 -9.01
C LEU A 49 2.08 1.62 -7.65
N GLY A 50 2.73 2.66 -7.13
CA GLY A 50 2.36 3.32 -5.87
C GLY A 50 0.97 3.92 -5.95
N LYS A 51 0.62 4.54 -7.09
CA LYS A 51 -0.75 5.01 -7.36
C LYS A 51 -1.75 3.86 -7.46
N ALA A 52 -1.39 2.76 -8.13
CA ALA A 52 -2.25 1.59 -8.28
C ALA A 52 -2.45 0.84 -6.95
N LEU A 53 -1.38 0.70 -6.15
CA LEU A 53 -1.41 0.14 -4.80
C LEU A 53 -2.22 1.03 -3.86
N ASN A 54 -2.09 2.36 -3.98
CA ASN A 54 -2.92 3.29 -3.24
C ASN A 54 -4.41 3.16 -3.60
N ALA A 55 -4.71 3.10 -4.90
CA ALA A 55 -6.07 2.92 -5.40
C ALA A 55 -6.64 1.56 -4.99
N LEU A 56 -5.84 0.49 -5.07
CA LEU A 56 -6.21 -0.85 -4.63
C LEU A 56 -6.46 -0.89 -3.12
N ALA A 57 -5.58 -0.31 -2.30
CA ALA A 57 -5.73 -0.26 -0.85
C ALA A 57 -6.99 0.52 -0.44
N THR A 58 -7.23 1.66 -1.09
CA THR A 58 -8.42 2.49 -0.88
C THR A 58 -9.68 1.72 -1.31
N GLY A 59 -9.65 1.10 -2.49
CA GLY A 59 -10.72 0.27 -3.02
C GLY A 59 -11.07 -0.89 -2.11
N LEU A 60 -10.10 -1.71 -1.70
CA LEU A 60 -10.30 -2.85 -0.80
C LEU A 60 -10.90 -2.41 0.56
N ASN A 61 -10.44 -1.30 1.13
CA ASN A 61 -11.05 -0.76 2.36
C ASN A 61 -12.52 -0.38 2.13
N MET A 62 -12.83 0.27 1.00
CA MET A 62 -14.18 0.76 0.71
C MET A 62 -15.16 -0.32 0.27
N THR A 63 -14.73 -1.29 -0.54
CA THR A 63 -15.61 -2.27 -1.19
C THR A 63 -15.62 -3.62 -0.50
N VAL A 64 -14.54 -3.98 0.20
CA VAL A 64 -14.43 -5.28 0.87
C VAL A 64 -14.65 -5.13 2.36
N ARG A 65 -13.86 -4.28 3.03
CA ARG A 65 -13.91 -4.15 4.50
C ARG A 65 -15.20 -3.47 4.96
N ASN A 66 -15.59 -2.37 4.34
CA ASN A 66 -16.80 -1.64 4.73
C ASN A 66 -18.07 -2.46 4.45
N VAL A 67 -18.13 -3.17 3.32
CA VAL A 67 -19.28 -4.04 3.00
C VAL A 67 -19.40 -5.14 4.05
N ALA A 68 -18.32 -5.87 4.36
CA ALA A 68 -18.32 -6.89 5.40
C ALA A 68 -18.72 -6.37 6.80
N THR A 69 -18.60 -5.06 7.04
CA THR A 69 -18.99 -4.42 8.32
C THR A 69 -20.45 -3.96 8.33
N HIS A 70 -21.04 -3.63 7.18
CA HIS A 70 -22.35 -2.97 7.08
C HIS A 70 -23.44 -3.80 6.39
N THR A 71 -23.11 -4.91 5.73
CA THR A 71 -24.09 -5.85 5.18
C THR A 71 -24.15 -7.11 6.03
N LEU A 72 -25.35 -7.50 6.44
CA LEU A 72 -25.63 -8.72 7.22
C LEU A 72 -25.65 -10.00 6.37
N ASN A 73 -25.41 -9.91 5.07
CA ASN A 73 -25.36 -11.08 4.21
C ASN A 73 -24.03 -11.80 4.40
N GLU A 74 -24.11 -13.08 4.79
CA GLU A 74 -22.95 -13.95 4.82
C GLU A 74 -22.36 -14.08 3.42
N LEU A 75 -21.03 -14.00 3.35
CA LEU A 75 -20.29 -14.21 2.12
C LEU A 75 -20.26 -15.72 1.83
N SER A 76 -20.41 -16.11 0.57
CA SER A 76 -20.06 -17.48 0.19
C SER A 76 -18.56 -17.70 0.39
N GLU A 77 -18.17 -18.97 0.54
CA GLU A 77 -16.75 -19.35 0.67
C GLU A 77 -15.91 -18.80 -0.48
N GLN A 78 -16.39 -18.92 -1.72
CA GLN A 78 -15.71 -18.44 -2.91
C GLN A 78 -15.48 -16.92 -2.85
N GLU A 79 -16.52 -16.13 -2.55
CA GLU A 79 -16.39 -14.68 -2.45
C GLU A 79 -15.51 -14.24 -1.28
N GLY A 80 -15.50 -15.02 -0.18
CA GLY A 80 -14.57 -14.82 0.93
C GLY A 80 -13.13 -15.05 0.52
N MET A 81 -12.86 -16.17 -0.16
CA MET A 81 -11.53 -16.56 -0.64
C MET A 81 -10.97 -15.56 -1.66
N GLU A 82 -11.78 -15.04 -2.57
CA GLU A 82 -11.35 -14.02 -3.55
C GLU A 82 -10.91 -12.72 -2.86
N ARG A 83 -11.69 -12.26 -1.88
CA ARG A 83 -11.37 -11.08 -1.08
C ARG A 83 -10.08 -11.27 -0.27
N LEU A 84 -9.91 -12.43 0.35
CA LEU A 84 -8.69 -12.79 1.08
C LEU A 84 -7.48 -12.90 0.16
N ALA A 85 -7.64 -13.47 -1.03
CA ALA A 85 -6.58 -13.56 -2.03
C ALA A 85 -6.11 -12.18 -2.49
N ALA A 86 -7.04 -11.23 -2.70
CA ALA A 86 -6.71 -9.84 -3.03
C ALA A 86 -5.88 -9.17 -1.91
N TYR A 87 -6.28 -9.33 -0.64
CA TYR A 87 -5.50 -8.84 0.49
C TYR A 87 -4.14 -9.53 0.63
N SER A 88 -4.08 -10.84 0.43
CA SER A 88 -2.83 -11.61 0.49
C SER A 88 -1.83 -11.17 -0.58
N TYR A 89 -2.31 -10.95 -1.82
CA TYR A 89 -1.47 -10.45 -2.90
C TYR A 89 -0.98 -9.03 -2.61
N PHE A 90 -1.87 -8.16 -2.13
CA PHE A 90 -1.48 -6.81 -1.72
C PHE A 90 -0.43 -6.82 -0.61
N ALA A 91 -0.60 -7.62 0.44
CA ALA A 91 0.38 -7.78 1.51
C ALA A 91 1.74 -8.22 0.97
N ARG A 92 1.77 -9.21 0.06
CA ARG A 92 3.00 -9.70 -0.57
C ARG A 92 3.75 -8.64 -1.38
N LEU A 93 3.02 -7.70 -2.00
CA LEU A 93 3.64 -6.58 -2.70
C LEU A 93 4.23 -5.57 -1.70
N LEU A 94 3.56 -5.33 -0.58
CA LEU A 94 4.09 -4.46 0.47
C LEU A 94 5.31 -5.07 1.18
N ASP A 95 5.34 -6.38 1.38
CA ASP A 95 6.47 -7.09 2.00
C ASP A 95 7.77 -6.98 1.19
N GLN A 96 7.63 -6.71 -0.12
CA GLN A 96 8.79 -6.46 -0.98
C GLN A 96 9.31 -5.03 -0.84
N CYS A 97 8.56 -4.10 -0.26
CA CYS A 97 8.98 -2.71 -0.11
C CYS A 97 9.88 -2.51 1.12
N GLU A 98 10.79 -1.54 1.00
CA GLU A 98 11.59 -1.00 2.08
C GLU A 98 10.91 0.23 2.69
N ILE A 99 11.13 0.45 3.97
CA ILE A 99 10.66 1.66 4.67
C ILE A 99 11.77 2.71 4.59
N ARG A 100 11.44 3.87 4.02
CA ARG A 100 12.30 5.07 4.10
C ARG A 100 11.69 6.08 5.05
N LYS A 101 12.51 6.55 6.00
CA LYS A 101 12.18 7.61 6.97
C LYS A 101 12.93 8.89 6.62
N ALA A 102 12.49 10.03 7.16
CA ALA A 102 13.22 11.27 6.97
C ALA A 102 14.57 11.22 7.71
N ASP A 103 15.57 11.95 7.20
CA ASP A 103 16.89 12.01 7.82
C ASP A 103 16.77 12.45 9.29
N GLY A 104 17.31 11.63 10.21
CA GLY A 104 17.28 11.89 11.65
C GLY A 104 16.20 11.15 12.45
N GLU A 105 15.36 10.33 11.81
CA GLU A 105 14.40 9.44 12.49
C GLU A 105 14.90 7.98 12.46
N GLU A 106 15.28 7.41 13.62
CA GLU A 106 15.62 5.98 13.79
C GLU A 106 14.40 5.06 13.65
#